data_AF-A0A7T4UK70-F1
#
_entry.id   AF-A0A7T4UK70-F1
#
_cell.length_a   1.000
_cell.length_b   1.000
_cell.length_c   1.000
_cell.angle_alpha   90.00
_cell.angle_beta   90.00
_cell.angle_gamma   90.00
#
_symmetry.space_group_name_H-M   'P 1'
#
loop_
_entity.id
_entity.type
_entity.pdbx_description
1 polymer ?
#
loop_
_entity_poly.entity_id
_entity_poly.type
_entity_poly.pdbx_seq_one_letter_code
_entity_poly.pdbx_strand_id
1 'polypeptide(L)'
;MKTKKYLLRFIYVYLIAGFISNLPFVNGYLLHRLDGDLFKYSNADASYTNHDTFSFKSPTISQWAIDRYIEDTHPEKKNQKIYRLYRINPFCFWRWSHYLITSKDFDYKSWKEIEPNRVPYHPENRYQDF
;
A
#
# COMPACT_ATOMS: atom_id res chain seq x y z
N MET A 1 -30.30 -22.36 21.88
CA MET A 1 -29.47 -23.27 21.05
C MET A 1 -29.36 -22.86 19.58
N LYS A 2 -30.46 -22.45 18.91
CA LYS A 2 -30.45 -22.05 17.48
C LYS A 2 -29.53 -20.85 17.18
N THR A 3 -29.57 -19.80 18.00
CA THR A 3 -28.76 -18.58 17.83
C THR A 3 -27.25 -18.85 17.82
N LYS A 4 -26.78 -19.76 18.70
CA LYS A 4 -25.37 -20.19 18.74
C LYS A 4 -24.95 -20.91 17.44
N LYS A 5 -25.84 -21.71 16.82
CA LYS A 5 -25.56 -22.36 15.53
C LYS A 5 -25.47 -21.36 14.38
N TYR A 6 -26.33 -20.35 14.32
CA TYR A 6 -26.26 -19.31 13.28
C TYR A 6 -25.03 -18.42 13.45
N LEU A 7 -24.67 -18.07 14.69
CA LEU A 7 -23.46 -17.33 14.98
C LEU A 7 -22.20 -18.10 14.53
N LEU A 8 -22.12 -19.40 14.84
CA LEU A 8 -20.99 -20.24 14.44
C LEU A 8 -20.87 -20.32 12.91
N ARG A 9 -22.00 -20.49 12.21
CA ARG A 9 -22.04 -20.52 10.74
C ARG A 9 -21.60 -19.18 10.14
N PHE A 10 -22.05 -18.07 10.71
CA PHE A 10 -21.65 -16.74 10.27
C PHE A 10 -20.13 -16.53 10.41
N ILE A 11 -19.56 -16.91 11.56
CA ILE A 11 -18.11 -16.87 11.79
C ILE A 11 -17.37 -17.71 10.76
N TYR A 12 -17.85 -18.93 10.48
CA TYR A 12 -17.22 -19.83 9.51
C TYR A 12 -17.21 -19.24 8.10
N VAL A 13 -18.34 -18.68 7.65
CA VAL A 13 -18.43 -18.00 6.34
C VAL A 13 -17.48 -16.81 6.28
N TYR A 14 -17.43 -16.00 7.34
CA TYR A 14 -16.53 -14.84 7.40
C TYR A 14 -15.05 -15.26 7.33
N LEU A 15 -14.66 -16.30 8.07
CA LEU A 15 -13.29 -16.84 8.03
C LEU A 15 -12.91 -17.38 6.66
N ILE A 16 -13.80 -18.12 6.00
CA ILE A 16 -13.57 -18.62 4.64
C ILE A 16 -13.43 -17.45 3.66
N ALA A 17 -14.36 -16.48 3.70
CA ALA A 17 -14.32 -15.32 2.81
C ALA A 17 -13.01 -14.52 3.02
N GLY A 18 -12.61 -14.33 4.28
CA GLY A 18 -11.34 -13.71 4.64
C GLY A 18 -10.13 -14.49 4.13
N PHE A 19 -10.13 -15.82 4.23
CA PHE A 19 -9.03 -16.63 3.73
C PHE A 19 -8.94 -16.58 2.20
N ILE A 20 -10.05 -16.78 1.50
CA ILE A 20 -10.12 -16.79 0.03
C ILE A 20 -9.70 -15.44 -0.56
N SER A 21 -10.14 -14.32 0.02
CA SER A 21 -9.78 -12.99 -0.49
C SER A 21 -8.29 -12.67 -0.38
N ASN A 22 -7.55 -13.39 0.47
CA ASN A 22 -6.11 -13.20 0.69
C ASN A 22 -5.25 -14.22 -0.05
N LEU A 23 -5.84 -15.12 -0.85
CA LEU A 23 -5.06 -15.97 -1.76
C LEU A 23 -4.37 -15.11 -2.82
N PRO A 24 -3.10 -15.36 -3.19
CA PRO A 24 -2.30 -14.45 -4.03
C PRO A 24 -3.00 -14.01 -5.34
N PHE A 25 -3.66 -14.95 -6.02
CA PHE A 25 -4.36 -14.69 -7.29
C PHE A 25 -5.67 -13.91 -7.12
N VAL A 26 -6.39 -14.13 -6.02
CA VAL A 26 -7.64 -13.42 -5.72
C VAL A 26 -7.35 -12.02 -5.19
N ASN A 27 -6.37 -11.92 -4.30
CA ASN A 27 -6.00 -10.68 -3.62
C ASN A 27 -5.55 -9.61 -4.61
N GLY A 28 -4.59 -9.92 -5.50
CA GLY A 28 -4.12 -8.96 -6.51
C GLY A 28 -5.25 -8.43 -7.39
N TYR A 29 -6.16 -9.30 -7.83
CA TYR A 29 -7.34 -8.90 -8.60
C TYR A 29 -8.32 -8.03 -7.80
N LEU A 30 -8.64 -8.41 -6.57
CA LEU A 30 -9.51 -7.64 -5.69
C LEU A 30 -8.93 -6.26 -5.38
N LEU A 31 -7.63 -6.19 -5.04
CA LEU A 31 -6.93 -4.94 -4.79
C LEU A 31 -6.92 -4.06 -6.03
N HIS A 32 -6.58 -4.61 -7.19
CA HIS A 32 -6.62 -3.85 -8.45
C HIS A 32 -8.03 -3.31 -8.74
N ARG A 33 -9.07 -4.14 -8.58
CA ARG A 33 -10.44 -3.79 -8.95
C ARG A 33 -11.12 -2.83 -7.97
N LEU A 34 -10.86 -2.97 -6.68
CA LEU A 34 -11.52 -2.22 -5.61
C LEU A 34 -10.70 -1.02 -5.14
N ASP A 35 -9.38 -1.13 -5.15
CA ASP A 35 -8.46 -0.26 -4.39
C ASP A 35 -7.21 0.16 -5.18
N GLY A 36 -7.20 0.00 -6.50
CA GLY A 36 -6.04 0.26 -7.34
C GLY A 36 -5.45 1.68 -7.17
N ASP A 37 -6.27 2.64 -6.73
CA ASP A 37 -5.83 4.02 -6.52
C ASP A 37 -5.51 4.40 -5.05
N LEU A 38 -5.63 3.45 -4.12
CA LEU A 38 -5.55 3.72 -2.68
C LEU A 38 -4.10 3.70 -2.15
N PHE A 39 -3.27 2.82 -2.71
CA PHE A 39 -1.99 2.44 -2.11
C PHE A 39 -0.87 3.34 -2.62
N LYS A 40 -0.81 4.54 -2.06
CA LYS A 40 0.20 5.55 -2.40
C LYS A 40 1.29 5.64 -1.34
N TYR A 41 2.50 5.90 -1.80
CA TYR A 41 3.68 6.10 -0.97
C TYR A 41 4.43 7.34 -1.40
N SER A 42 5.08 7.98 -0.45
CA SER A 42 5.91 9.16 -0.69
C SER A 42 6.98 9.28 0.37
N ASN A 43 8.12 9.88 0.03
CA ASN A 43 9.03 10.43 1.03
C ASN A 43 8.52 11.80 1.55
N ALA A 44 9.29 12.44 2.43
CA ALA A 44 8.84 13.63 3.17
C ALA A 44 8.64 14.89 2.31
N ASP A 45 9.24 14.96 1.13
CA ASP A 45 9.17 16.09 0.18
C ASP A 45 8.63 15.69 -1.20
N ALA A 46 8.09 14.46 -1.34
CA ALA A 46 7.55 13.92 -2.58
C ALA A 46 8.52 13.92 -3.78
N SER A 47 9.83 13.90 -3.56
CA SER A 47 10.81 13.63 -4.61
C SER A 47 10.84 12.14 -5.02
N TYR A 48 10.37 11.27 -4.13
CA TYR A 48 9.97 9.89 -4.44
C TYR A 48 8.50 9.72 -4.17
N THR A 49 7.77 9.24 -5.16
CA THR A 49 6.37 8.85 -5.06
C THR A 49 6.14 7.54 -5.80
N ASN A 50 5.26 6.70 -5.26
CA ASN A 50 4.94 5.42 -5.88
C ASN A 50 3.46 5.10 -5.70
N HIS A 51 2.89 4.47 -6.71
CA HIS A 51 1.51 4.06 -6.71
C HIS A 51 1.34 2.56 -7.00
N ASP A 52 0.97 1.80 -5.97
CA ASP A 52 0.68 0.38 -6.10
C ASP A 52 -0.71 0.20 -6.74
N THR A 53 -0.75 0.01 -8.06
CA THR A 53 -1.99 -0.27 -8.80
C THR A 53 -2.39 -1.75 -8.79
N PHE A 54 -1.51 -2.63 -8.30
CA PHE A 54 -1.65 -4.10 -8.34
C PHE A 54 -1.94 -4.65 -9.75
N SER A 55 -1.58 -3.89 -10.79
CA SER A 55 -1.69 -4.36 -12.16
C SER A 55 -0.68 -5.49 -12.39
N PHE A 56 -0.99 -6.40 -13.31
CA PHE A 56 -0.05 -7.47 -13.70
C PHE A 56 1.32 -6.94 -14.17
N LYS A 57 1.39 -5.67 -14.58
CA LYS A 57 2.59 -5.04 -15.12
C LYS A 57 3.33 -4.14 -14.13
N SER A 58 2.74 -3.85 -12.96
CA SER A 58 3.34 -2.96 -11.95
C SER A 58 3.71 -3.77 -10.71
N PRO A 59 5.01 -3.97 -10.43
CA PRO A 59 5.43 -4.59 -9.18
C PRO A 59 5.02 -3.70 -8.01
N THR A 60 4.67 -4.32 -6.88
CA THR A 60 4.45 -3.60 -5.63
C THR A 60 5.71 -2.89 -5.18
N ILE A 61 5.55 -1.82 -4.39
CA ILE A 61 6.66 -1.14 -3.74
C ILE A 61 7.55 -2.15 -3.01
N SER A 62 8.85 -2.03 -3.24
CA SER A 62 9.86 -2.92 -2.69
C SER A 62 11.04 -2.12 -2.16
N GLN A 63 11.70 -2.66 -1.14
CA GLN A 63 12.89 -2.04 -0.57
C GLN A 63 13.96 -1.77 -1.64
N TRP A 64 14.11 -2.69 -2.59
CA TRP A 64 15.05 -2.54 -3.71
C TRP A 64 14.79 -1.28 -4.56
N ALA A 65 13.52 -0.94 -4.83
CA ALA A 65 13.19 0.27 -5.59
C ALA A 65 13.55 1.54 -4.82
N ILE A 66 13.44 1.48 -3.49
CA ILE A 66 13.77 2.58 -2.58
C ILE A 66 15.29 2.73 -2.48
N ASP A 67 16.02 1.63 -2.31
CA ASP A 67 17.48 1.63 -2.22
C ASP A 67 18.10 2.20 -3.50
N ARG A 68 17.57 1.82 -4.66
CA ARG A 68 17.98 2.38 -5.95
C ARG A 68 17.70 3.88 -6.05
N TYR A 69 16.55 4.34 -5.58
CA TYR A 69 16.26 5.78 -5.53
C TYR A 69 17.28 6.53 -4.66
N ILE A 70 17.62 5.97 -3.49
CA ILE A 70 18.61 6.56 -2.58
C ILE A 70 20.00 6.62 -3.24
N GLU A 71 20.41 5.55 -3.92
CA GLU A 71 21.68 5.45 -4.64
C GLU A 71 21.76 6.43 -5.82
N ASP A 72 20.68 6.58 -6.60
CA ASP A 72 20.71 7.44 -7.78
C ASP A 72 20.64 8.93 -7.42
N THR A 73 19.82 9.29 -6.42
CA THR A 73 19.45 10.69 -6.16
C THR A 73 20.13 11.28 -4.92
N HIS A 74 20.77 10.44 -4.09
CA HIS A 74 21.44 10.84 -2.86
C HIS A 74 20.62 11.84 -2.02
N PRO A 75 19.35 11.55 -1.70
CA PRO A 75 18.47 12.53 -1.09
C PRO A 75 18.87 12.76 0.37
N GLU A 76 18.46 13.90 0.92
CA GLU A 76 18.65 14.19 2.35
C GLU A 76 18.14 13.03 3.23
N LYS A 77 18.77 12.82 4.39
CA LYS A 77 18.44 11.71 5.28
C LYS A 77 16.95 11.61 5.64
N LYS A 78 16.25 12.76 5.76
CA LYS A 78 14.80 12.82 6.02
C LYS A 78 13.95 12.28 4.85
N ASN A 79 14.48 12.34 3.63
CA ASN A 79 13.84 11.98 2.37
C ASN A 79 14.22 10.57 1.87
N GLN A 80 15.11 9.88 2.59
CA GLN A 80 15.42 8.46 2.38
C GLN A 80 14.34 7.54 2.95
N LYS A 81 13.53 8.04 3.88
CA LYS A 81 12.41 7.29 4.46
C LYS A 81 11.15 7.46 3.63
N ILE A 82 10.54 6.33 3.28
CA ILE A 82 9.26 6.28 2.58
C ILE A 82 8.12 6.05 3.57
N TYR A 83 7.01 6.75 3.34
CA TYR A 83 5.79 6.67 4.12
C TYR A 83 4.64 6.16 3.27
N ARG A 84 3.73 5.40 3.88
CA ARG A 84 2.41 5.10 3.30
C ARG A 84 1.50 6.31 3.50
N LEU A 85 0.77 6.68 2.45
CA LEU A 85 -0.18 7.80 2.46
C LEU A 85 -1.62 7.37 2.77
N TYR A 86 -1.84 6.07 3.00
CA TYR A 86 -3.11 5.48 3.38
C TYR A 86 -3.05 4.90 4.80
N ARG A 87 -4.22 4.76 5.41
CA ARG A 87 -4.36 4.12 6.72
C ARG A 87 -4.72 2.64 6.55
N ILE A 88 -4.21 1.83 7.48
CA ILE A 88 -4.60 0.42 7.60
C ILE A 88 -6.02 0.37 8.17
N ASN A 89 -6.94 -0.26 7.43
CA ASN A 89 -8.30 -0.51 7.91
C ASN A 89 -8.48 -2.01 8.20
N PRO A 90 -8.56 -2.43 9.48
CA PRO A 90 -8.69 -3.84 9.83
C PRO A 90 -10.00 -4.47 9.34
N PHE A 91 -11.02 -3.69 8.98
CA PHE A 91 -12.28 -4.23 8.45
C PHE A 91 -12.23 -4.56 6.96
N CYS A 92 -11.22 -4.09 6.24
CA CYS A 92 -11.01 -4.41 4.83
C CYS A 92 -10.18 -5.70 4.71
N PHE A 93 -10.81 -6.84 5.01
CA PHE A 93 -10.11 -8.13 5.09
C PHE A 93 -9.42 -8.55 3.80
N TRP A 94 -9.91 -8.13 2.63
CA TRP A 94 -9.25 -8.37 1.34
C TRP A 94 -7.92 -7.63 1.16
N ARG A 95 -7.57 -6.69 2.05
CA ARG A 95 -6.28 -5.96 2.04
C ARG A 95 -5.27 -6.51 3.02
N TRP A 96 -5.65 -7.46 3.87
CA TRP A 96 -4.83 -7.89 5.01
C TRP A 96 -3.47 -8.43 4.60
N SER A 97 -3.41 -9.24 3.54
CA SER A 97 -2.14 -9.78 3.06
C SER A 97 -1.18 -8.65 2.62
N HIS A 98 -1.66 -7.61 1.94
CA HIS A 98 -0.81 -6.45 1.61
C HIS A 98 -0.40 -5.67 2.88
N TYR A 99 -1.33 -5.49 3.81
CA TYR A 99 -1.03 -4.82 5.08
C TYR A 99 0.04 -5.53 5.91
N LEU A 100 -0.02 -6.86 5.95
CA LEU A 100 0.87 -7.70 6.75
C LEU A 100 2.21 -7.99 6.06
N ILE A 101 2.29 -7.94 4.73
CA ILE A 101 3.51 -8.26 3.99
C ILE A 101 4.28 -6.99 3.64
N THR A 102 3.60 -5.96 3.13
CA THR A 102 4.24 -4.76 2.56
C THR A 102 3.99 -3.53 3.42
N SER A 103 2.73 -3.21 3.74
CA SER A 103 2.42 -1.92 4.40
C SER A 103 3.02 -1.79 5.80
N LYS A 104 3.24 -2.90 6.51
CA LYS A 104 3.80 -2.90 7.87
C LYS A 104 5.20 -2.27 7.94
N ASP A 105 5.94 -2.27 6.84
CA ASP A 105 7.32 -1.80 6.79
C ASP A 105 7.41 -0.27 6.57
N PHE A 106 6.28 0.38 6.28
CA PHE A 106 6.20 1.81 5.99
C PHE A 106 5.35 2.55 7.01
N ASP A 107 5.89 3.58 7.67
CA ASP A 107 5.11 4.41 8.58
C ASP A 107 4.05 5.22 7.85
N TYR A 108 2.93 5.49 8.53
CA TYR A 108 1.90 6.37 7.97
C TYR A 108 2.30 7.84 8.08
N LYS A 109 2.07 8.60 7.01
CA LYS A 109 2.12 10.06 7.02
C LYS A 109 1.01 10.61 6.13
N SER A 110 0.36 11.69 6.57
CA SER A 110 -0.69 12.33 5.78
C SER A 110 -0.10 13.09 4.60
N TRP A 111 -0.76 13.04 3.44
CA TRP A 111 -0.39 13.90 2.29
C TRP A 111 -0.39 15.39 2.67
N LYS A 112 -1.32 15.83 3.50
CA LYS A 112 -1.41 17.23 3.96
C LYS A 112 -0.15 17.71 4.70
N GLU A 113 0.65 16.80 5.24
CA GLU A 113 1.92 17.12 5.91
C GLU A 113 3.12 17.13 4.95
N ILE A 114 3.00 16.45 3.81
CA ILE A 114 4.04 16.34 2.79
C ILE A 114 3.89 17.44 1.73
N GLU A 115 2.65 17.69 1.31
CA GLU A 115 2.29 18.64 0.24
C GLU A 115 2.94 20.03 0.37
N PRO A 116 3.03 20.66 1.56
CA PRO A 116 3.70 21.96 1.68
C PRO A 116 5.21 21.92 1.39
N ASN A 117 5.83 20.76 1.53
CA ASN A 117 7.26 20.54 1.28
C ASN A 117 7.53 19.86 -0.06
N ARG A 118 6.49 19.69 -0.89
CA ARG A 118 6.59 18.96 -2.16
C ARG A 118 7.56 19.66 -3.11
N VAL A 119 8.53 18.92 -3.61
CA VAL A 119 9.37 19.37 -4.73
C VAL A 119 8.54 19.45 -6.01
N PRO A 120 8.85 20.37 -6.94
CA PRO A 120 8.16 20.44 -8.22
C PRO A 120 8.18 19.09 -8.96
N TYR A 121 7.13 18.82 -9.73
CA TYR A 121 7.07 17.63 -10.57
C TYR A 121 8.09 17.75 -11.71
N HIS A 122 8.93 16.74 -11.87
CA HIS A 122 9.93 16.66 -12.94
C HIS A 122 9.60 15.49 -13.87
N PRO A 123 9.23 15.74 -15.15
CA PRO A 123 8.83 14.69 -16.08
C PRO A 123 9.90 13.62 -16.34
N GLU A 124 11.18 13.96 -16.17
CA GLU A 124 12.31 13.04 -16.32
C GLU A 124 12.63 12.26 -15.03
N ASN A 125 12.03 12.64 -13.91
CA ASN A 125 12.20 11.93 -12.65
C ASN A 125 11.33 10.67 -12.64
N ARG A 126 11.95 9.55 -13.00
CA ARG A 126 11.30 8.22 -12.97
C ARG A 126 10.82 7.77 -11.58
N TYR A 127 11.19 8.49 -10.52
CA TYR A 127 10.75 8.24 -9.14
C TYR A 127 9.53 9.05 -8.74
N GLN A 128 8.95 9.84 -9.66
CA GLN A 128 7.69 10.53 -9.45
C GLN A 128 6.58 9.92 -10.30
N ASP A 129 5.57 9.35 -9.62
CA ASP A 129 4.43 8.65 -10.23
C ASP A 129 3.12 9.45 -10.11
N PHE A 130 3.15 10.66 -9.51
CA PHE A 130 2.04 11.63 -9.43
C PHE A 130 2.49 13.08 -9.11
#